data_AF-A0A9E5BAA9-F1
#
_entry.id   AF-A0A9E5BAA9-F1
#
_cell.length_a   1.000
_cell.length_b   1.000
_cell.length_c   1.000
_cell.angle_alpha   90.00
_cell.angle_beta   90.00
_cell.angle_gamma   90.00
#
_symmetry.space_group_name_H-M   'P 1'
#
loop_
_entity.id
_entity.type
_entity.pdbx_description
1 polymer ?
#
loop_
_entity_poly.entity_id
_entity_poly.type
_entity_poly.pdbx_seq_one_letter_code
_entity_poly.pdbx_strand_id
1 'polypeptide(L)'
;MTATHPDLPEEQAFIDHAYACLEQSRIDAWKLRDLSEPGLGGTFQARYERDVFDEALVNRLTQLDLGDAALVFGRIDRYAESPDKIESFHIGRLAVADQLREPVVIDWRAPVAEPFYRATGRETMGLARRRHFAVQGRQLLGLEDELFGDGHIGIGHDDGLAVASSGLRGYSTLLAALERGRTGQLGDIVATIQSEQDEIIRSPQPGVLVVQGGPGTGKTVVALHRAAYLLYTYRFPLEDQGVLVIGPNRVFLRYIERVLPSLGEAGVEQAVLADLVPSATYGARDTWRAAQVKGDIRMVKVVAKAASDRERPLREELRLPFRSGYVRASAEATADIVRGARRRFRRHNAARRWVENELLSVLASSWREPGVTATHVRDAVRSLPDYKVALERMWPVLTPVDLLNDLYGSKALLRLAGEKHLSEAEYLSLYRPRVSNIEDARFSENDVAILDEAFEVLGPPPRKAGKIDESDDIRTYGHIVVDEVQDLTPMQLRMVARRSLNGSMTVVGDIA
;
A
#
# COMPACT_ATOMS: atom_id res chain seq x y z
N MET A 1 -7.91 15.90 50.65
CA MET A 1 -6.50 15.94 50.21
C MET A 1 -6.29 14.70 49.38
N THR A 2 -6.37 14.82 48.06
CA THR A 2 -6.11 13.74 47.11
C THR A 2 -4.67 13.30 47.31
N ALA A 3 -4.44 12.02 47.64
CA ALA A 3 -3.11 11.47 47.71
C ALA A 3 -2.51 11.56 46.30
N THR A 4 -1.65 12.54 46.07
CA THR A 4 -0.81 12.62 44.88
C THR A 4 0.35 11.67 45.08
N HIS A 5 0.57 10.77 44.12
CA HIS A 5 1.68 9.81 44.16
C HIS A 5 3.03 10.54 44.42
N PRO A 6 3.91 10.03 45.31
CA PRO A 6 5.13 10.72 45.72
C PRO A 6 6.06 11.05 44.53
N ASP A 7 6.14 10.15 43.55
CA ASP A 7 7.02 10.30 42.37
C ASP A 7 6.45 11.21 41.25
N LEU A 8 5.22 11.71 41.39
CA LEU A 8 4.55 12.48 40.33
C LEU A 8 5.32 13.75 39.90
N PRO A 9 5.90 14.56 40.82
CA PRO A 9 6.71 15.72 40.43
C PRO A 9 8.01 15.36 39.71
N GLU A 10 8.65 14.24 40.10
CA GLU A 10 9.89 13.77 39.47
C GLU A 10 9.62 13.29 38.05
N GLU A 11 8.57 12.50 37.85
CA GLU A 11 8.18 12.02 36.52
C GLU A 11 7.69 13.16 35.61
N GLN A 12 7.01 14.18 36.16
CA GLN A 12 6.68 15.39 35.39
C GLN A 12 7.93 16.13 34.93
N ALA A 13 8.93 16.32 35.81
CA ALA A 13 10.19 16.96 35.46
C ALA A 13 10.94 16.17 34.37
N PHE A 14 10.89 14.83 34.42
CA PHE A 14 11.45 13.98 33.39
C PHE A 14 10.74 14.15 32.04
N ILE A 15 9.40 14.14 32.03
CA ILE A 15 8.61 14.36 30.80
C ILE A 15 8.97 15.72 30.19
N ASP A 16 9.06 16.77 31.00
CA ASP A 16 9.44 18.09 30.49
C ASP A 16 10.85 18.14 29.91
N HIS A 17 11.80 17.44 30.52
CA HIS A 17 13.14 17.26 29.97
C HIS A 17 13.12 16.50 28.64
N ALA A 18 12.38 15.40 28.54
CA ALA A 18 12.26 14.62 27.31
C ALA A 18 11.71 15.46 26.15
N TYR A 19 10.69 16.28 26.42
CA TYR A 19 10.16 17.21 25.42
C TYR A 19 11.17 18.32 25.07
N ALA A 20 11.98 18.80 26.01
CA ALA A 20 13.04 19.77 25.70
C ALA A 20 14.10 19.16 24.76
N CYS A 21 14.48 17.89 24.97
CA CYS A 21 15.37 17.17 24.05
C CYS A 21 14.74 16.94 22.67
N LEU A 22 13.43 16.70 22.60
CA LEU A 22 12.71 16.61 21.33
C LEU A 22 12.73 17.93 20.56
N GLU A 23 12.43 19.04 21.23
CA GLU A 23 12.48 20.38 20.62
C GLU A 23 13.91 20.73 20.17
N GLN A 24 14.91 20.37 20.97
CA GLN A 24 16.31 20.53 20.57
C GLN A 24 16.64 19.73 19.31
N SER A 25 16.18 18.48 19.22
CA SER A 25 16.35 17.65 18.02
C SER A 25 15.68 18.24 16.78
N ARG A 26 14.51 18.88 16.93
CA ARG A 26 13.83 19.61 15.85
C ARG A 26 14.63 20.84 15.41
N ILE A 27 15.11 21.63 16.36
CA ILE A 27 15.96 22.81 16.10
C ILE A 27 17.24 22.40 15.37
N ASP A 28 17.88 21.31 15.78
CA ASP A 28 19.13 20.86 15.16
C ASP A 28 18.91 20.31 13.75
N ALA A 29 17.75 19.68 13.49
CA ALA A 29 17.34 19.34 12.12
C ALA A 29 17.17 20.61 11.26
N TRP A 30 16.52 21.66 11.77
CA TRP A 30 16.38 22.94 11.05
C TRP A 30 17.72 23.63 10.78
N LYS A 31 18.64 23.68 11.75
CA LYS A 31 19.98 24.26 11.55
C LYS A 31 20.76 23.57 10.43
N LEU A 32 20.54 22.27 10.24
CA LEU A 32 21.18 21.50 9.16
C LEU A 32 20.75 22.02 7.77
N ARG A 33 19.53 22.56 7.65
CA ARG A 33 19.03 23.24 6.45
C ARG A 33 19.78 24.54 6.18
N ASP A 34 19.91 25.39 7.20
CA ASP A 34 20.49 26.73 7.09
C ASP A 34 21.99 26.67 6.75
N LEU A 35 22.69 25.63 7.22
CA LEU A 35 24.09 25.35 6.85
C LEU A 35 24.25 24.89 5.39
N SER A 36 23.16 24.45 4.76
CA SER A 36 23.13 23.85 3.43
C SER A 36 22.56 24.78 2.35
N GLU A 37 22.52 26.10 2.57
CA GLU A 37 22.28 27.10 1.51
C GLU A 37 23.60 27.56 0.85
N PRO A 38 24.05 26.94 -0.26
CA PRO A 38 24.89 27.64 -1.22
C PRO A 38 24.05 28.71 -1.93
N GLY A 39 24.60 29.91 -2.07
CA GLY A 39 23.93 31.07 -2.68
C GLY A 39 23.29 30.79 -4.05
N LEU A 40 22.30 31.61 -4.41
CA LEU A 40 21.51 31.55 -5.65
C LEU A 40 22.36 31.38 -6.93
N GLY A 41 22.69 30.14 -7.29
CA GLY A 41 23.43 29.82 -8.51
C GLY A 41 24.22 28.51 -8.41
N GLY A 42 23.62 27.39 -8.82
CA GLY A 42 24.25 26.06 -8.81
C GLY A 42 23.97 25.25 -10.08
N THR A 43 24.89 24.33 -10.39
CA THR A 43 24.77 23.32 -11.47
C THR A 43 23.54 22.43 -11.26
N PHE A 44 23.11 21.70 -12.29
CA PHE A 44 22.01 20.72 -12.16
C PHE A 44 22.24 19.71 -11.02
N GLN A 45 23.50 19.32 -10.78
CA GLN A 45 23.88 18.43 -9.70
C GLN A 45 23.63 19.04 -8.31
N ALA A 46 23.97 20.32 -8.11
CA ALA A 46 23.72 21.01 -6.84
C ALA A 46 22.22 21.17 -6.53
N ARG A 47 21.37 21.27 -7.58
CA ARG A 47 19.91 21.30 -7.40
C ARG A 47 19.36 19.95 -6.97
N TYR A 48 19.82 18.87 -7.61
CA TYR A 48 19.41 17.52 -7.25
C TYR A 48 19.85 17.15 -5.83
N GLU A 49 21.10 17.45 -5.46
CA GLU A 49 21.59 17.23 -4.09
C GLU A 49 20.74 18.00 -3.07
N ARG A 50 20.40 19.26 -3.37
CA ARG A 50 19.49 20.05 -2.54
C ARG A 50 18.11 19.41 -2.41
N ASP A 51 17.49 18.97 -3.50
CA ASP A 51 16.16 18.36 -3.47
C ASP A 51 16.15 17.10 -2.58
N VAL A 52 17.19 16.27 -2.69
CA VAL A 52 17.38 15.08 -1.83
C VAL A 52 17.57 15.47 -0.36
N PHE A 53 18.35 16.51 -0.07
CA PHE A 53 18.54 17.00 1.30
C PHE A 53 17.25 17.60 1.89
N ASP A 54 16.52 18.39 1.11
CA ASP A 54 15.25 18.99 1.51
C ASP A 54 14.21 17.88 1.79
N GLU A 55 14.16 16.84 0.95
CA GLU A 55 13.29 15.67 1.16
C GLU A 55 13.66 14.89 2.44
N ALA A 56 14.94 14.62 2.66
CA ALA A 56 15.42 13.94 3.87
C ALA A 56 15.10 14.75 5.14
N LEU A 57 15.21 16.08 5.08
CA LEU A 57 14.86 16.97 6.18
C LEU A 57 13.35 16.95 6.47
N VAL A 58 12.51 17.05 5.42
CA VAL A 58 11.05 16.98 5.57
C VAL A 58 10.65 15.65 6.20
N ASN A 59 11.24 14.54 5.74
CA ASN A 59 11.01 13.21 6.31
C ASN A 59 11.43 13.15 7.78
N ARG A 60 12.59 13.74 8.14
CA ARG A 60 13.06 13.77 9.53
C ARG A 60 12.16 14.63 10.43
N LEU A 61 11.68 15.78 9.97
CA LEU A 61 10.78 16.64 10.73
C LEU A 61 9.42 15.98 10.92
N THR A 62 8.90 15.33 9.87
CA THR A 62 7.66 14.54 9.93
C THR A 62 7.78 13.39 10.94
N GLN A 63 8.94 12.72 10.99
CA GLN A 63 9.24 11.70 12.01
C GLN A 63 9.24 12.23 13.44
N LEU A 64 9.60 13.50 13.64
CA LEU A 64 9.64 14.14 14.95
C LEU A 64 8.32 14.81 15.33
N ASP A 65 7.30 14.75 14.48
CA ASP A 65 6.00 15.33 14.76
C ASP A 65 5.11 14.35 15.54
N LEU A 66 4.65 14.79 16.72
CA LEU A 66 3.77 14.03 17.61
C LEU A 66 2.30 14.44 17.46
N GLY A 67 2.01 15.55 16.77
CA GLY A 67 0.69 16.18 16.81
C GLY A 67 0.23 16.42 18.26
N ASP A 68 -0.98 15.94 18.58
CA ASP A 68 -1.59 16.07 19.91
C ASP A 68 -1.22 14.91 20.87
N ALA A 69 -0.41 13.95 20.42
CA ALA A 69 -0.08 12.77 21.21
C ALA A 69 0.97 13.05 22.29
N ALA A 70 0.86 12.35 23.42
CA ALA A 70 1.86 12.44 24.49
C ALA A 70 3.15 11.71 24.11
N LEU A 71 4.32 12.27 24.41
CA LEU A 71 5.60 11.64 24.05
C LEU A 71 5.84 10.35 24.85
N VAL A 72 5.66 10.41 26.16
CA VAL A 72 5.94 9.32 27.11
C VAL A 72 4.63 8.87 27.75
N PHE A 73 4.42 7.56 27.87
CA PHE A 73 3.20 7.01 28.44
C PHE A 73 3.45 5.89 29.46
N GLY A 74 4.71 5.47 29.65
CA GLY A 74 5.04 4.53 30.70
C GLY A 74 6.53 4.44 30.99
N ARG A 75 6.86 3.62 31.97
CA ARG A 75 8.23 3.30 32.37
C ARG A 75 8.33 1.83 32.74
N ILE A 76 9.45 1.21 32.41
CA ILE A 76 9.80 -0.13 32.85
C ILE A 76 11.10 -0.11 33.64
N ASP A 77 11.14 -0.90 34.70
CA ASP A 77 12.34 -1.10 35.50
C ASP A 77 12.73 -2.58 35.45
N ARG A 78 13.94 -2.86 34.98
CA ARG A 78 14.46 -4.21 34.77
C ARG A 78 15.60 -4.51 35.72
N TYR A 79 15.71 -5.77 36.13
CA TYR A 79 16.91 -6.24 36.82
C TYR A 79 18.05 -6.32 35.80
N ALA A 80 19.15 -5.60 36.05
CA ALA A 80 20.34 -5.68 35.21
C ALA A 80 21.02 -7.05 35.35
N GLU A 81 21.93 -7.38 34.42
CA GLU A 81 22.77 -8.59 34.52
C GLU A 81 23.68 -8.60 35.77
N SER A 82 23.88 -7.42 36.39
CA SER A 82 24.57 -7.28 37.67
C SER A 82 23.57 -7.27 38.84
N PRO A 83 23.75 -8.08 39.90
CA PRO A 83 22.73 -8.34 40.93
C PRO A 83 22.17 -7.14 41.72
N ASP A 84 22.76 -5.95 41.61
CA ASP A 84 22.43 -4.78 42.45
C ASP A 84 22.01 -3.52 41.67
N LYS A 85 21.80 -3.62 40.35
CA LYS A 85 21.38 -2.45 39.54
C LYS A 85 20.03 -2.69 38.86
N ILE A 86 19.15 -1.70 39.00
CA ILE A 86 17.89 -1.63 38.27
C ILE A 86 18.09 -0.64 37.13
N GLU A 87 17.81 -1.09 35.91
CA GLU A 87 17.81 -0.24 34.72
C GLU A 87 16.39 0.26 34.48
N SER A 88 16.24 1.58 34.35
CA SER A 88 14.97 2.24 34.11
C SER A 88 14.89 2.75 32.68
N PHE A 89 13.81 2.39 31.98
CA PHE A 89 13.55 2.83 30.62
C PHE A 89 12.17 3.49 30.54
N HIS A 90 12.13 4.74 30.13
CA HIS A 90 10.89 5.43 29.81
C HIS A 90 10.44 5.08 28.40
N ILE A 91 9.20 4.59 28.28
CA ILE A 91 8.62 4.11 27.02
C ILE A 91 7.73 5.20 26.44
N GLY A 92 7.94 5.49 25.16
CA GLY A 92 7.25 6.54 24.45
C GLY A 92 7.04 6.23 22.97
N ARG A 93 6.46 7.21 22.27
CA ARG A 93 6.07 7.08 20.86
C ARG A 93 7.22 7.27 19.89
N LEU A 94 8.22 8.03 20.32
CA LEU A 94 9.40 8.35 19.54
C LEU A 94 10.64 8.13 20.39
N ALA A 95 11.69 7.62 19.75
CA ALA A 95 13.01 7.64 20.35
C ALA A 95 13.51 9.09 20.46
N VAL A 96 13.85 9.51 21.69
CA VAL A 96 14.45 10.81 21.96
C VAL A 96 15.77 10.60 22.68
N ALA A 97 16.81 11.27 22.20
CA ALA A 97 18.13 11.25 22.81
C ALA A 97 18.52 12.64 23.29
N ASP A 98 19.40 12.70 24.28
CA ASP A 98 19.96 13.95 24.78
C ASP A 98 21.14 14.45 23.91
N GLN A 99 21.82 15.50 24.37
CA GLN A 99 22.98 16.08 23.68
C GLN A 99 24.19 15.13 23.63
N LEU A 100 24.29 14.20 24.59
CA LEU A 100 25.34 13.18 24.65
C LEU A 100 24.98 11.92 23.85
N ARG A 101 23.79 11.91 23.21
CA ARG A 101 23.20 10.78 22.49
C ARG A 101 22.81 9.60 23.39
N GLU A 102 22.59 9.88 24.67
CA GLU A 102 21.98 8.91 25.58
C GLU A 102 20.46 8.85 25.34
N PRO A 103 19.87 7.65 25.29
CA PRO A 103 18.43 7.50 25.05
C PRO A 103 17.65 7.98 26.28
N VAL A 104 16.88 9.05 26.12
CA VAL A 104 15.96 9.57 27.14
C VAL A 104 14.62 8.86 27.04
N VAL A 105 14.10 8.69 25.82
CA VAL A 105 12.84 7.97 25.57
C VAL A 105 13.10 6.82 24.62
N ILE A 106 12.63 5.64 25.02
CA ILE A 106 12.67 4.43 24.22
C ILE A 106 11.38 4.33 23.41
N ASP A 107 11.54 4.10 22.11
CA ASP A 107 10.42 3.86 21.21
C ASP A 107 9.70 2.56 21.56
N TRP A 108 8.37 2.59 21.61
CA TRP A 108 7.55 1.42 21.89
C TRP A 108 7.78 0.26 20.91
N ARG A 109 8.24 0.55 19.68
CA ARG A 109 8.55 -0.45 18.66
C ARG A 109 9.84 -1.22 18.97
N ALA A 110 10.71 -0.68 19.83
CA ALA A 110 11.98 -1.32 20.17
C ALA A 110 11.77 -2.67 20.91
N PRO A 111 12.65 -3.67 20.72
CA PRO A 111 12.57 -4.94 21.46
C PRO A 111 12.65 -4.78 22.98
N VAL A 112 13.37 -3.75 23.45
CA VAL A 112 13.44 -3.41 24.88
C VAL A 112 12.10 -2.90 25.45
N ALA A 113 11.15 -2.50 24.61
CA ALA A 113 9.81 -2.13 25.08
C ALA A 113 8.85 -3.32 25.16
N GLU A 114 9.18 -4.49 24.61
CA GLU A 114 8.26 -5.66 24.55
C GLU A 114 7.69 -6.08 25.91
N PRO A 115 8.48 -6.16 27.01
CA PRO A 115 7.95 -6.50 28.33
C PRO A 115 6.93 -5.52 28.88
N PHE A 116 6.92 -4.25 28.42
CA PHE A 116 5.89 -3.31 28.84
C PHE A 116 4.49 -3.81 28.47
N TYR A 117 4.35 -4.50 27.34
CA TYR A 117 3.07 -5.04 26.87
C TYR A 117 2.85 -6.48 27.31
N ARG A 118 3.85 -7.35 27.16
CA ARG A 118 3.66 -8.80 27.27
C ARG A 118 3.88 -9.36 28.67
N ALA A 119 4.58 -8.65 29.55
CA ALA A 119 4.93 -9.22 30.83
C ALA A 119 3.70 -9.44 31.71
N THR A 120 3.69 -10.59 32.38
CA THR A 120 2.66 -10.98 33.33
C THR A 120 3.31 -11.39 34.65
N GLY A 121 2.53 -11.52 35.72
CA GLY A 121 3.07 -12.03 37.00
C GLY A 121 3.67 -13.45 36.90
N ARG A 122 3.33 -14.22 35.86
CA ARG A 122 3.89 -15.57 35.61
C ARG A 122 5.12 -15.52 34.71
N GLU A 123 5.09 -14.66 33.70
CA GLU A 123 6.19 -14.42 32.76
C GLU A 123 6.63 -12.96 32.88
N THR A 124 7.53 -12.68 33.82
CA THR A 124 7.94 -11.31 34.15
C THR A 124 8.83 -10.67 33.08
N MET A 125 9.43 -11.47 32.19
CA MET A 125 10.37 -11.02 31.16
C MET A 125 11.51 -10.13 31.71
N GLY A 126 11.93 -10.38 32.96
CA GLY A 126 13.01 -9.63 33.63
C GLY A 126 12.59 -8.28 34.22
N LEU A 127 11.30 -7.96 34.23
CA LEU A 127 10.78 -6.76 34.89
C LEU A 127 10.76 -6.90 36.40
N ALA A 128 11.11 -5.79 37.07
CA ALA A 128 10.85 -5.53 38.48
C ALA A 128 9.57 -4.71 38.65
N ARG A 129 9.39 -3.68 37.81
CA ARG A 129 8.25 -2.76 37.86
C ARG A 129 7.85 -2.29 36.47
N ARG A 130 6.54 -2.13 36.26
CA ARG A 130 5.92 -1.44 35.12
C ARG A 130 5.09 -0.29 35.66
N ARG A 131 5.27 0.90 35.10
CA ARG A 131 4.54 2.12 35.48
C ARG A 131 3.78 2.64 34.27
N HIS A 132 2.48 2.87 34.44
CA HIS A 132 1.62 3.50 33.43
C HIS A 132 1.41 4.97 33.78
N PHE A 133 1.46 5.84 32.77
CA PHE A 133 1.21 7.26 32.93
C PHE A 133 -0.12 7.67 32.33
N ALA A 134 -0.96 8.32 33.12
CA ALA A 134 -2.13 9.04 32.63
C ALA A 134 -1.68 10.45 32.23
N VAL A 135 -1.40 10.66 30.94
CA VAL A 135 -0.88 11.94 30.41
C VAL A 135 -1.90 12.64 29.51
N GLN A 136 -1.84 13.97 29.48
CA GLN A 136 -2.54 14.82 28.52
C GLN A 136 -1.53 15.81 27.92
N GLY A 137 -1.13 15.58 26.67
CA GLY A 137 -0.01 16.29 26.05
C GLY A 137 1.24 16.14 26.91
N ARG A 138 1.69 17.25 27.51
CA ARG A 138 2.88 17.30 28.37
C ARG A 138 2.59 17.10 29.86
N GLN A 139 1.32 17.09 30.26
CA GLN A 139 0.94 17.07 31.67
C GLN A 139 0.64 15.65 32.15
N LEU A 140 1.31 15.25 33.23
CA LEU A 140 1.05 14.01 33.96
C LEU A 140 -0.10 14.22 34.94
N LEU A 141 -1.20 13.51 34.73
CA LEU A 141 -2.40 13.56 35.55
C LEU A 141 -2.39 12.53 36.68
N GLY A 142 -1.73 11.40 36.46
CA GLY A 142 -1.65 10.30 37.41
C GLY A 142 -0.72 9.21 36.92
N LEU A 143 -0.37 8.28 37.81
CA LEU A 143 0.51 7.17 37.51
C LEU A 143 0.08 5.93 38.30
N GLU A 144 0.32 4.75 37.73
CA GLU A 144 -0.06 3.45 38.29
C GLU A 144 1.13 2.49 38.18
N ASP A 145 1.50 1.86 39.31
CA ASP A 145 2.64 0.94 39.40
C ASP A 145 2.18 -0.50 39.49
N GLU A 146 2.76 -1.37 38.68
CA GLU A 146 2.67 -2.82 38.73
C GLU A 146 4.04 -3.44 39.05
N LEU A 147 4.08 -4.35 40.02
CA LEU A 147 5.31 -4.98 40.52
C LEU A 147 5.37 -6.47 40.14
N PHE A 148 6.58 -6.93 39.82
CA PHE A 148 6.87 -8.30 39.36
C PHE A 148 7.99 -8.91 40.22
N GLY A 149 7.86 -10.19 40.61
CA GLY A 149 8.88 -10.90 41.41
C GLY A 149 8.29 -11.79 42.52
N ASP A 150 9.16 -12.41 43.33
CA ASP A 150 8.74 -13.32 44.41
C ASP A 150 7.82 -12.60 45.42
N GLY A 151 6.57 -13.04 45.50
CA GLY A 151 5.52 -12.44 46.34
C GLY A 151 4.61 -11.42 45.65
N HIS A 152 4.90 -11.04 44.40
CA HIS A 152 4.10 -10.09 43.63
C HIS A 152 3.53 -10.75 42.35
N ILE A 153 2.21 -10.92 42.29
CA ILE A 153 1.51 -11.57 41.16
C ILE A 153 1.12 -10.55 40.08
N GLY A 154 1.93 -9.51 39.85
CA GLY A 154 1.55 -8.40 38.96
C GLY A 154 0.38 -7.56 39.51
N ILE A 155 0.23 -7.51 40.83
CA ILE A 155 -0.81 -6.71 41.50
C ILE A 155 -0.27 -5.30 41.68
N GLY A 156 -0.89 -4.32 41.03
CA GLY A 156 -0.52 -2.92 41.13
C GLY A 156 -0.97 -2.23 42.43
N HIS A 157 -0.26 -1.16 42.79
CA HIS A 157 -0.64 -0.25 43.87
C HIS A 157 -1.26 1.02 43.26
N ASP A 158 -2.58 1.20 43.42
CA ASP A 158 -3.32 2.37 42.90
C ASP A 158 -3.33 3.47 43.96
N ASP A 159 -2.27 4.28 44.00
CA ASP A 159 -2.08 5.33 44.99
C ASP A 159 -2.56 6.72 44.49
N GLY A 160 -3.47 6.77 43.50
CA GLY A 160 -3.86 8.04 42.87
C GLY A 160 -5.25 8.19 42.25
N LEU A 161 -6.00 7.11 41.94
CA LEU A 161 -7.34 7.23 41.32
C LEU A 161 -8.46 6.78 42.27
N ALA A 162 -9.11 7.75 42.92
CA ALA A 162 -10.19 7.46 43.87
C ALA A 162 -11.52 7.14 43.15
N VAL A 163 -11.75 5.87 42.82
CA VAL A 163 -13.13 5.32 42.75
C VAL A 163 -13.20 4.00 43.48
N ALA A 164 -13.89 4.02 44.62
CA ALA A 164 -14.13 2.86 45.45
C ALA A 164 -15.11 1.88 44.78
N SER A 165 -14.58 0.77 44.26
CA SER A 165 -15.32 -0.49 44.24
C SER A 165 -14.32 -1.66 44.34
N SER A 166 -14.40 -2.38 45.45
CA SER A 166 -13.73 -3.65 45.68
C SER A 166 -14.08 -4.65 44.56
N GLY A 167 -13.12 -5.00 43.69
CA GLY A 167 -13.34 -6.07 42.71
C GLY A 167 -12.31 -6.24 41.60
N LEU A 168 -11.82 -5.17 40.98
CA LEU A 168 -10.82 -5.25 39.89
C LEU A 168 -9.84 -4.07 40.00
N ARG A 169 -8.66 -4.32 40.58
CA ARG A 169 -7.56 -3.35 40.70
C ARG A 169 -6.55 -3.65 39.57
N GLY A 170 -6.12 -2.63 38.81
CA GLY A 170 -5.21 -2.78 37.65
C GLY A 170 -5.74 -2.24 36.30
N TYR A 171 -6.94 -1.62 36.27
CA TYR A 171 -7.57 -1.13 35.02
C TYR A 171 -8.03 0.33 35.11
N SER A 172 -7.75 1.07 36.18
CA SER A 172 -8.31 2.41 36.41
C SER A 172 -7.71 3.45 35.45
N THR A 173 -6.41 3.40 35.16
CA THR A 173 -5.76 4.24 34.15
C THR A 173 -6.20 3.89 32.73
N LEU A 174 -6.36 2.59 32.45
CA LEU A 174 -6.85 2.05 31.18
C LEU A 174 -8.29 2.47 30.91
N LEU A 175 -9.17 2.40 31.92
CA LEU A 175 -10.54 2.91 31.88
C LEU A 175 -10.58 4.43 31.67
N ALA A 176 -9.72 5.17 32.38
CA ALA A 176 -9.63 6.62 32.22
C ALA A 176 -9.10 7.05 30.84
N ALA A 177 -8.24 6.24 30.21
CA ALA A 177 -7.78 6.43 28.84
C ALA A 177 -8.87 6.08 27.81
N LEU A 178 -9.62 4.99 28.05
CA LEU A 178 -10.75 4.56 27.21
C LEU A 178 -11.90 5.58 27.19
N GLU A 179 -12.22 6.20 28.33
CA GLU A 179 -13.31 7.20 28.41
C GLU A 179 -13.01 8.50 27.67
N ARG A 180 -11.73 8.84 27.46
CA ARG A 180 -11.30 10.07 26.79
C ARG A 180 -11.33 10.00 25.26
N GLY A 181 -11.52 8.81 24.68
CA GLY A 181 -11.32 8.53 23.24
C GLY A 181 -12.48 8.88 22.29
N ARG A 182 -13.57 9.51 22.72
CA ARG A 182 -14.73 9.79 21.83
C ARG A 182 -14.58 11.07 21.01
N THR A 183 -13.48 11.19 20.28
CA THR A 183 -13.42 12.11 19.13
C THR A 183 -13.91 11.38 17.89
N GLY A 184 -14.46 12.07 16.88
CA GLY A 184 -14.96 11.43 15.65
C GLY A 184 -13.87 10.79 14.75
N GLN A 185 -12.69 10.50 15.30
CA GLN A 185 -11.50 9.95 14.67
C GLN A 185 -10.89 8.85 15.54
N LEU A 186 -10.14 7.93 14.94
CA LEU A 186 -9.54 6.81 15.67
C LEU A 186 -8.45 7.32 16.60
N GLY A 187 -8.59 7.04 17.90
CA GLY A 187 -7.55 7.31 18.88
C GLY A 187 -6.38 6.34 18.74
N ASP A 188 -5.18 6.84 19.05
CA ASP A 188 -3.99 6.02 19.21
C ASP A 188 -4.13 5.15 20.49
N ILE A 189 -3.87 3.85 20.36
CA ILE A 189 -4.00 2.86 21.45
C ILE A 189 -2.64 2.44 22.02
N VAL A 190 -1.50 2.98 21.57
CA VAL A 190 -0.15 2.49 21.94
C VAL A 190 -0.02 2.23 23.44
N ALA A 191 -0.46 3.18 24.29
CA ALA A 191 -0.36 3.05 25.74
C ALA A 191 -1.26 1.97 26.37
N THR A 192 -2.19 1.41 25.60
CA THR A 192 -3.24 0.48 26.02
C THR A 192 -3.23 -0.84 25.23
N ILE A 193 -2.20 -1.07 24.40
CA ILE A 193 -2.04 -2.33 23.65
C ILE A 193 -2.00 -3.50 24.64
N GLN A 194 -2.83 -4.49 24.39
CA GLN A 194 -2.89 -5.72 25.19
C GLN A 194 -1.86 -6.75 24.72
N SER A 195 -1.52 -7.73 25.58
CA SER A 195 -0.52 -8.76 25.27
C SER A 195 -0.82 -9.52 23.96
N GLU A 196 -2.07 -9.92 23.73
CA GLU A 196 -2.49 -10.62 22.51
C GLU A 196 -2.40 -9.73 21.26
N GLN A 197 -2.61 -8.42 21.42
CA GLN A 197 -2.47 -7.45 20.33
C GLN A 197 -0.99 -7.22 20.00
N ASP A 198 -0.11 -7.13 21.01
CA ASP A 198 1.34 -7.00 20.80
C ASP A 198 1.93 -8.23 20.10
N GLU A 199 1.44 -9.44 20.43
CA GLU A 199 1.84 -10.67 19.71
C GLU A 199 1.53 -10.58 18.21
N ILE A 200 0.34 -10.08 17.86
CA ILE A 200 -0.06 -9.86 16.46
C ILE A 200 0.85 -8.80 15.82
N ILE A 201 1.06 -7.67 16.50
CA ILE A 201 1.88 -6.54 16.02
C ILE A 201 3.31 -7.00 15.73
N ARG A 202 3.93 -7.72 16.66
CA ARG A 202 5.33 -8.17 16.58
C ARG A 202 5.55 -9.48 15.82
N SER A 203 4.48 -10.11 15.32
CA SER A 203 4.62 -11.35 14.56
C SER A 203 5.51 -11.18 13.31
N PRO A 204 6.19 -12.22 12.82
CA PRO A 204 7.11 -12.11 11.67
C PRO A 204 6.44 -11.53 10.41
N GLN A 205 7.18 -10.76 9.61
CA GLN A 205 6.69 -10.18 8.34
C GLN A 205 6.27 -11.22 7.27
N PRO A 206 6.99 -12.33 7.04
CA PRO A 206 6.73 -13.17 5.86
C PRO A 206 5.36 -13.85 5.87
N GLY A 207 4.70 -13.84 4.70
CA GLY A 207 3.43 -14.53 4.48
C GLY A 207 2.18 -13.69 4.79
N VAL A 208 1.04 -14.37 4.86
CA VAL A 208 -0.27 -13.74 5.09
C VAL A 208 -0.70 -13.97 6.52
N LEU A 209 -0.84 -12.89 7.29
CA LEU A 209 -1.43 -12.91 8.63
C LEU A 209 -2.90 -12.53 8.54
N VAL A 210 -3.77 -13.40 9.06
CA VAL A 210 -5.21 -13.15 9.16
C VAL A 210 -5.55 -12.80 10.60
N VAL A 211 -6.09 -11.59 10.82
CA VAL A 211 -6.55 -11.14 12.13
C VAL A 211 -8.07 -11.12 12.15
N GLN A 212 -8.65 -12.14 12.77
CA GLN A 212 -10.09 -12.28 12.95
C GLN A 212 -10.49 -11.99 14.40
N GLY A 213 -11.60 -11.29 14.59
CA GLY A 213 -12.14 -10.99 15.91
C GLY A 213 -13.47 -10.24 15.80
N GLY A 214 -14.19 -10.10 16.92
CA GLY A 214 -15.51 -9.46 16.92
C GLY A 214 -15.49 -7.94 16.73
N PRO A 215 -16.67 -7.30 16.63
CA PRO A 215 -16.79 -5.85 16.62
C PRO A 215 -16.19 -5.22 17.89
N GLY A 216 -15.47 -4.11 17.73
CA GLY A 216 -14.91 -3.34 18.85
C GLY A 216 -13.61 -3.87 19.46
N THR A 217 -13.02 -4.97 18.96
CA THR A 217 -11.74 -5.50 19.47
C THR A 217 -10.49 -4.75 18.98
N GLY A 218 -10.65 -3.72 18.15
CA GLY A 218 -9.54 -2.88 17.68
C GLY A 218 -8.69 -3.48 16.55
N LYS A 219 -9.17 -4.49 15.82
CA LYS A 219 -8.42 -5.20 14.75
C LYS A 219 -7.72 -4.27 13.77
N THR A 220 -8.45 -3.28 13.23
CA THR A 220 -7.91 -2.26 12.34
C THR A 220 -6.73 -1.54 12.97
N VAL A 221 -6.90 -1.10 14.23
CA VAL A 221 -5.86 -0.38 14.95
C VAL A 221 -4.61 -1.24 15.10
N VAL A 222 -4.79 -2.50 15.50
CA VAL A 222 -3.72 -3.49 15.64
C VAL A 222 -2.99 -3.68 14.31
N ALA A 223 -3.70 -3.75 13.19
CA ALA A 223 -3.11 -3.88 11.85
C ALA A 223 -2.28 -2.65 11.45
N LEU A 224 -2.75 -1.44 11.78
CA LEU A 224 -2.01 -0.20 11.52
C LEU A 224 -0.75 -0.11 12.39
N HIS A 225 -0.84 -0.49 13.67
CA HIS A 225 0.32 -0.52 14.56
C HIS A 225 1.32 -1.60 14.16
N ARG A 226 0.83 -2.72 13.63
CA ARG A 226 1.66 -3.73 12.98
C ARG A 226 2.43 -3.15 11.80
N ALA A 227 1.76 -2.42 10.90
CA ALA A 227 2.43 -1.78 9.77
C ALA A 227 3.56 -0.83 10.23
N ALA A 228 3.32 -0.02 11.26
CA ALA A 228 4.34 0.85 11.86
C ALA A 228 5.49 0.04 12.49
N TYR A 229 5.19 -1.02 13.25
CA TYR A 229 6.22 -1.90 13.80
C TYR A 229 7.08 -2.54 12.71
N LEU A 230 6.48 -2.97 11.61
CA LEU A 230 7.19 -3.56 10.48
C LEU A 230 8.08 -2.53 9.79
N LEU A 231 7.61 -1.29 9.58
CA LEU A 231 8.42 -0.20 9.02
C LEU A 231 9.63 0.14 9.89
N TYR A 232 9.46 0.12 11.21
CA TYR A 232 10.55 0.30 12.16
C TYR A 232 11.56 -0.85 12.13
N THR A 233 11.08 -2.10 12.18
CA THR A 233 11.93 -3.29 12.31
C THR A 233 12.61 -3.67 10.98
N TYR A 234 11.90 -3.52 9.87
CA TYR A 234 12.32 -3.88 8.51
C TYR A 234 12.48 -2.62 7.64
N ARG A 235 13.10 -1.58 8.21
CA ARG A 235 13.30 -0.28 7.54
C ARG A 235 13.97 -0.39 6.16
N PHE A 236 15.11 -1.08 6.08
CA PHE A 236 15.93 -1.14 4.87
C PHE A 236 15.26 -1.78 3.64
N PRO A 237 14.30 -2.73 3.75
CA PRO A 237 13.46 -3.11 2.61
C PRO A 237 12.18 -2.28 2.48
N LEU A 238 11.52 -1.87 3.57
CA LEU A 238 10.18 -1.26 3.49
C LEU A 238 10.18 0.25 3.24
N GLU A 239 11.25 0.98 3.55
CA GLU A 239 11.35 2.42 3.27
C GLU A 239 11.26 2.69 1.74
N ASP A 240 11.91 1.85 0.92
CA ASP A 240 11.84 1.93 -0.54
C ASP A 240 10.61 1.22 -1.13
N GLN A 241 10.25 0.04 -0.59
CA GLN A 241 9.15 -0.77 -1.12
C GLN A 241 7.77 -0.20 -0.75
N GLY A 242 7.67 0.57 0.33
CA GLY A 242 6.44 1.12 0.86
C GLY A 242 5.48 0.08 1.46
N VAL A 243 4.50 0.59 2.20
CA VAL A 243 3.39 -0.18 2.76
C VAL A 243 2.07 0.35 2.20
N LEU A 244 1.23 -0.54 1.68
CA LEU A 244 -0.10 -0.18 1.19
C LEU A 244 -1.16 -0.53 2.24
N VAL A 245 -1.99 0.44 2.62
CA VAL A 245 -3.17 0.23 3.48
C VAL A 245 -4.42 0.41 2.63
N ILE A 246 -5.19 -0.67 2.47
CA ILE A 246 -6.44 -0.70 1.73
C ILE A 246 -7.60 -0.62 2.70
N GLY A 247 -8.34 0.48 2.64
CA GLY A 247 -9.56 0.68 3.42
C GLY A 247 -10.83 0.42 2.61
N PRO A 248 -11.97 0.15 3.28
CA PRO A 248 -13.25 -0.10 2.63
C PRO A 248 -13.80 1.15 1.90
N ASN A 249 -13.55 2.34 2.43
CA ASN A 249 -14.02 3.59 1.83
C ASN A 249 -13.18 4.80 2.26
N ARG A 250 -13.37 5.94 1.57
CA ARG A 250 -12.61 7.18 1.85
C ARG A 250 -12.93 7.82 3.20
N VAL A 251 -14.13 7.61 3.76
CA VAL A 251 -14.48 8.13 5.10
C VAL A 251 -13.65 7.43 6.16
N PHE A 252 -13.50 6.11 6.02
CA PHE A 252 -12.66 5.29 6.86
C PHE A 252 -11.18 5.69 6.74
N LEU A 253 -10.66 5.94 5.54
CA LEU A 253 -9.26 6.40 5.38
C LEU A 253 -9.01 7.71 6.15
N ARG A 254 -9.91 8.69 6.07
CA ARG A 254 -9.82 9.93 6.87
C ARG A 254 -9.93 9.69 8.38
N TYR A 255 -10.63 8.63 8.79
CA TYR A 255 -10.78 8.26 10.19
C TYR A 255 -9.48 7.67 10.77
N ILE A 256 -8.72 6.92 9.96
CA ILE A 256 -7.42 6.33 10.36
C ILE A 256 -6.20 7.20 10.04
N GLU A 257 -6.40 8.28 9.30
CA GLU A 257 -5.34 9.19 8.82
C GLU A 257 -4.46 9.73 9.95
N ARG A 258 -4.93 9.80 11.20
CA ARG A 258 -4.13 10.30 12.32
C ARG A 258 -3.25 9.25 13.01
N VAL A 259 -3.48 7.97 12.80
CA VAL A 259 -2.80 6.90 13.55
C VAL A 259 -1.39 6.64 13.01
N LEU A 260 -1.19 6.71 11.69
CA LEU A 260 0.10 6.43 11.07
C LEU A 260 1.04 7.65 11.04
N PRO A 261 0.58 8.89 10.72
CA PRO A 261 1.45 10.07 10.73
C PRO A 261 1.95 10.44 12.13
N SER A 262 1.15 10.20 13.18
CA SER A 262 1.62 10.41 14.57
C SER A 262 2.74 9.44 14.99
N LEU A 263 3.05 8.43 14.16
CA LEU A 263 4.11 7.45 14.38
C LEU A 263 5.37 7.74 13.53
N GLY A 264 5.35 8.82 12.73
CA GLY A 264 6.50 9.28 11.95
C GLY A 264 6.80 8.46 10.69
N GLU A 265 5.84 7.68 10.18
CA GLU A 265 6.11 6.69 9.14
C GLU A 265 6.02 7.28 7.72
N ALA A 266 7.16 7.72 7.17
CA ALA A 266 7.30 7.99 5.74
C ALA A 266 7.26 6.65 4.97
N GLY A 267 6.36 6.52 3.99
CA GLY A 267 6.27 5.31 3.15
C GLY A 267 4.97 4.50 3.25
N VAL A 268 3.96 5.00 3.98
CA VAL A 268 2.62 4.39 3.97
C VAL A 268 1.71 5.07 2.93
N GLU A 269 1.21 4.28 1.98
CA GLU A 269 0.19 4.70 1.02
C GLU A 269 -1.18 4.20 1.48
N GLN A 270 -2.16 5.09 1.58
CA GLN A 270 -3.54 4.75 1.94
C GLN A 270 -4.43 4.89 0.69
N ALA A 271 -5.15 3.83 0.34
CA ALA A 271 -5.97 3.80 -0.87
C ALA A 271 -7.27 3.04 -0.66
N VAL A 272 -8.31 3.39 -1.41
CA VAL A 272 -9.40 2.44 -1.70
C VAL A 272 -9.07 1.70 -3.00
N LEU A 273 -9.71 0.55 -3.25
CA LEU A 273 -9.43 -0.23 -4.47
C LEU A 273 -9.55 0.60 -5.76
N ALA A 274 -10.52 1.51 -5.84
CA ALA A 274 -10.70 2.37 -7.00
C ALA A 274 -9.52 3.32 -7.28
N ASP A 275 -8.78 3.74 -6.24
CA ASP A 275 -7.60 4.61 -6.39
C ASP A 275 -6.43 3.88 -7.05
N LEU A 276 -6.39 2.55 -6.94
CA LEU A 276 -5.35 1.71 -7.52
C LEU A 276 -5.44 1.57 -9.05
N VAL A 277 -6.52 2.08 -9.66
CA VAL A 277 -6.73 2.16 -11.11
C VAL A 277 -7.18 3.58 -11.49
N PRO A 278 -6.25 4.56 -11.50
CA PRO A 278 -6.58 5.97 -11.68
C PRO A 278 -6.98 6.34 -13.12
N SER A 279 -6.72 5.46 -14.09
CA SER A 279 -7.04 5.68 -15.51
C SER A 279 -8.53 5.59 -15.83
N ALA A 280 -9.36 5.09 -14.90
CA ALA A 280 -10.79 4.93 -15.09
C ALA A 280 -11.60 5.95 -14.29
N THR A 281 -12.73 6.40 -14.85
CA THR A 281 -13.68 7.25 -14.12
C THR A 281 -14.84 6.41 -13.57
N TYR A 282 -15.14 6.58 -12.29
CA TYR A 282 -16.19 5.83 -11.59
C TYR A 282 -17.50 6.61 -11.47
N GLY A 283 -18.62 5.90 -11.37
CA GLY A 283 -19.95 6.48 -11.19
C GLY A 283 -21.13 5.65 -11.74
N ALA A 284 -20.85 4.55 -12.43
CA ALA A 284 -21.90 3.64 -12.89
C ALA A 284 -22.39 2.73 -11.75
N ARG A 285 -23.64 2.27 -11.86
CA ARG A 285 -24.24 1.31 -10.93
C ARG A 285 -24.41 -0.04 -11.60
N ASP A 286 -24.14 -1.10 -10.84
CA ASP A 286 -24.33 -2.47 -11.27
C ASP A 286 -25.63 -3.06 -10.77
N THR A 287 -26.14 -4.02 -11.54
CA THR A 287 -27.09 -4.98 -11.00
C THR A 287 -26.37 -5.97 -10.09
N TRP A 288 -27.07 -6.55 -9.13
CA TRP A 288 -26.48 -7.55 -8.22
C TRP A 288 -25.81 -8.71 -8.98
N ARG A 289 -26.43 -9.18 -10.09
CA ARG A 289 -25.86 -10.23 -10.93
C ARG A 289 -24.57 -9.79 -11.62
N ALA A 290 -24.51 -8.57 -12.14
CA ALA A 290 -23.30 -8.03 -12.76
C ALA A 290 -22.16 -7.91 -11.74
N ALA A 291 -22.47 -7.43 -10.52
CA ALA A 291 -21.49 -7.35 -9.43
C ALA A 291 -20.94 -8.74 -9.07
N GLN A 292 -21.81 -9.73 -8.91
CA GLN A 292 -21.41 -11.11 -8.60
C GLN A 292 -20.51 -11.71 -9.70
N VAL A 293 -20.89 -11.54 -10.97
CA VAL A 293 -20.10 -12.04 -12.10
C VAL A 293 -18.73 -11.37 -12.17
N LYS A 294 -18.66 -10.05 -11.94
CA LYS A 294 -17.40 -9.30 -11.93
C LYS A 294 -16.48 -9.69 -10.76
N GLY A 295 -17.04 -10.06 -9.62
CA GLY A 295 -16.28 -10.56 -8.48
C GLY A 295 -15.71 -11.98 -8.66
N ASP A 296 -16.25 -12.75 -9.61
CA ASP A 296 -15.91 -14.16 -9.81
C ASP A 296 -14.60 -14.32 -10.60
N ILE A 297 -13.74 -15.24 -10.14
CA ILE A 297 -12.45 -15.56 -10.76
C ILE A 297 -12.56 -16.04 -12.21
N ARG A 298 -13.73 -16.54 -12.63
CA ARG A 298 -14.01 -16.91 -14.03
C ARG A 298 -13.79 -15.74 -14.99
N MET A 299 -13.92 -14.49 -14.52
CA MET A 299 -13.67 -13.30 -15.33
C MET A 299 -12.24 -13.18 -15.85
N VAL A 300 -11.24 -13.77 -15.18
CA VAL A 300 -9.86 -13.83 -15.69
C VAL A 300 -9.83 -14.43 -17.10
N LYS A 301 -10.56 -15.53 -17.31
CA LYS A 301 -10.61 -16.21 -18.62
C LYS A 301 -11.38 -15.39 -19.64
N VAL A 302 -12.43 -14.69 -19.22
CA VAL A 302 -13.24 -13.82 -20.09
C VAL A 302 -12.40 -12.64 -20.58
N VAL A 303 -11.67 -11.96 -19.68
CA VAL A 303 -10.78 -10.84 -20.03
C VAL A 303 -9.63 -11.29 -20.93
N ALA A 304 -8.96 -12.40 -20.60
CA ALA A 304 -7.91 -12.97 -21.44
C ALA A 304 -8.42 -13.33 -22.84
N LYS A 305 -9.63 -13.91 -22.93
CA LYS A 305 -10.27 -14.23 -24.20
C LYS A 305 -10.64 -12.96 -24.99
N ALA A 306 -11.16 -11.94 -24.32
CA ALA A 306 -11.50 -10.66 -24.95
C ALA A 306 -10.27 -9.95 -25.52
N ALA A 307 -9.13 -9.97 -24.81
CA ALA A 307 -7.87 -9.43 -25.32
C ALA A 307 -7.34 -10.26 -26.50
N SER A 308 -7.31 -11.59 -26.40
CA SER A 308 -6.80 -12.44 -27.48
C SER A 308 -7.67 -12.39 -28.75
N ASP A 309 -8.97 -12.10 -28.62
CA ASP A 309 -9.85 -11.87 -29.77
C ASP A 309 -9.46 -10.63 -30.59
N ARG A 310 -8.66 -9.71 -30.04
CA ARG A 310 -8.12 -8.53 -30.74
C ARG A 310 -6.87 -8.83 -31.55
N GLU A 311 -6.30 -10.02 -31.40
CA GLU A 311 -5.10 -10.47 -32.10
C GLU A 311 -5.53 -11.26 -33.34
N ARG A 312 -5.68 -10.56 -34.47
CA ARG A 312 -6.33 -11.11 -35.67
C ARG A 312 -5.39 -11.08 -36.87
N PRO A 313 -5.18 -12.20 -37.59
CA PRO A 313 -4.51 -12.11 -38.88
C PRO A 313 -5.38 -11.37 -39.90
N LEU A 314 -4.75 -10.91 -40.99
CA LEU A 314 -5.49 -10.38 -42.13
C LEU A 314 -6.20 -11.54 -42.85
N ARG A 315 -7.42 -11.30 -43.31
CA ARG A 315 -8.20 -12.31 -44.06
C ARG A 315 -7.75 -12.42 -45.52
N GLU A 316 -7.20 -11.34 -46.05
CA GLU A 316 -6.80 -11.19 -47.45
C GLU A 316 -5.35 -10.72 -47.52
N GLU A 317 -4.73 -10.90 -48.70
CA GLU A 317 -3.38 -10.43 -48.96
C GLU A 317 -3.30 -8.90 -48.87
N LEU A 318 -2.39 -8.39 -48.05
CA LEU A 318 -2.10 -6.97 -47.97
C LEU A 318 -1.21 -6.57 -49.14
N ARG A 319 -1.68 -5.64 -49.98
CA ARG A 319 -0.93 -5.08 -51.10
C ARG A 319 -0.73 -3.59 -50.89
N LEU A 320 0.53 -3.14 -50.84
CA LEU A 320 0.85 -1.74 -50.62
C LEU A 320 1.73 -1.20 -51.74
N PRO A 321 1.46 0.01 -52.25
CA PRO A 321 2.24 0.61 -53.32
C PRO A 321 3.66 0.94 -52.82
N PHE A 322 4.66 0.60 -53.62
CA PHE A 322 6.05 0.97 -53.38
C PHE A 322 6.77 1.17 -54.72
N ARG A 323 7.25 2.40 -54.97
CA ARG A 323 7.85 2.82 -56.25
C ARG A 323 6.96 2.45 -57.45
N SER A 324 7.46 1.67 -58.39
CA SER A 324 6.78 1.21 -59.60
C SER A 324 5.98 -0.09 -59.42
N GLY A 325 5.91 -0.64 -58.19
CA GLY A 325 5.25 -1.91 -57.93
C GLY A 325 4.52 -1.96 -56.59
N TYR A 326 4.32 -3.19 -56.08
CA TYR A 326 3.63 -3.45 -54.83
C TYR A 326 4.43 -4.41 -53.97
N VAL A 327 4.50 -4.11 -52.67
CA VAL A 327 4.92 -5.08 -51.65
C VAL A 327 3.69 -5.82 -51.13
N ARG A 328 3.90 -7.10 -50.77
CA ARG A 328 2.80 -8.01 -50.43
C ARG A 328 3.07 -8.76 -49.14
N ALA A 329 2.03 -8.93 -48.32
CA ALA A 329 2.03 -9.84 -47.20
C ALA A 329 0.81 -10.77 -47.30
N SER A 330 1.05 -12.08 -47.38
CA SER A 330 -0.01 -13.08 -47.48
C SER A 330 -0.76 -13.22 -46.15
N ALA A 331 -2.03 -13.65 -46.22
CA ALA A 331 -2.83 -13.93 -45.03
C ALA A 331 -2.15 -14.98 -44.12
N GLU A 332 -1.53 -16.01 -44.72
CA GLU A 332 -0.76 -17.03 -44.00
C GLU A 332 0.44 -16.45 -43.24
N ALA A 333 1.23 -15.59 -43.89
CA ALA A 333 2.35 -14.92 -43.23
C ALA A 333 1.87 -14.05 -42.05
N THR A 334 0.73 -13.35 -42.19
CA THR A 334 0.17 -12.59 -41.06
C THR A 334 -0.33 -13.49 -39.92
N ALA A 335 -0.82 -14.69 -40.23
CA ALA A 335 -1.21 -15.68 -39.24
C ALA A 335 0.00 -16.26 -38.49
N ASP A 336 1.12 -16.46 -39.17
CA ASP A 336 2.39 -16.85 -38.55
C ASP A 336 2.91 -15.79 -37.58
N ILE A 337 2.86 -14.52 -37.98
CA ILE A 337 3.24 -13.40 -37.13
C ILE A 337 2.37 -13.40 -35.86
N VAL A 338 1.05 -13.44 -35.97
CA VAL A 338 0.14 -13.44 -34.80
C VAL A 338 0.41 -14.65 -33.90
N ARG A 339 0.64 -15.84 -34.46
CA ARG A 339 1.00 -17.03 -33.68
C ARG A 339 2.35 -16.89 -32.98
N GLY A 340 3.34 -16.29 -33.63
CA GLY A 340 4.65 -16.01 -33.06
C GLY A 340 4.58 -15.01 -31.90
N ALA A 341 3.80 -13.94 -32.06
CA ALA A 341 3.59 -12.93 -31.02
C ALA A 341 3.01 -13.54 -29.75
N ARG A 342 1.93 -14.32 -29.87
CA ARG A 342 1.26 -15.02 -28.76
C ARG A 342 2.16 -15.97 -27.97
N ARG A 343 3.17 -16.56 -28.64
CA ARG A 343 4.11 -17.49 -27.99
C ARG A 343 5.25 -16.77 -27.29
N ARG A 344 5.69 -15.63 -27.82
CA ARG A 344 6.88 -14.91 -27.35
C ARG A 344 6.58 -13.93 -26.22
N PHE A 345 5.40 -13.33 -26.23
CA PHE A 345 5.03 -12.27 -25.29
C PHE A 345 3.88 -12.71 -24.39
N ARG A 346 4.01 -12.41 -23.08
CA ARG A 346 2.92 -12.63 -22.12
C ARG A 346 1.85 -11.54 -22.17
N ARG A 347 2.26 -10.30 -22.45
CA ARG A 347 1.41 -9.11 -22.47
C ARG A 347 1.14 -8.65 -23.91
N HIS A 348 -0.10 -8.26 -24.19
CA HIS A 348 -0.56 -7.91 -25.55
C HIS A 348 0.20 -6.72 -26.15
N ASN A 349 0.25 -5.59 -25.44
CA ASN A 349 0.86 -4.35 -25.92
C ASN A 349 2.38 -4.47 -26.10
N ALA A 350 3.03 -5.34 -25.33
CA ALA A 350 4.46 -5.63 -25.47
C ALA A 350 4.81 -6.27 -26.82
N ALA A 351 3.89 -7.04 -27.42
CA ALA A 351 4.09 -7.67 -28.72
C ALA A 351 3.93 -6.71 -29.91
N ARG A 352 3.29 -5.54 -29.71
CA ARG A 352 2.93 -4.59 -30.76
C ARG A 352 4.11 -4.25 -31.69
N ARG A 353 5.23 -3.87 -31.11
CA ARG A 353 6.44 -3.48 -31.85
C ARG A 353 7.06 -4.65 -32.62
N TRP A 354 7.00 -5.84 -32.04
CA TRP A 354 7.50 -7.04 -32.71
C TRP A 354 6.64 -7.38 -33.92
N VAL A 355 5.31 -7.33 -33.78
CA VAL A 355 4.37 -7.52 -34.90
C VAL A 355 4.61 -6.49 -36.01
N GLU A 356 4.82 -5.21 -35.66
CA GLU A 356 5.16 -4.16 -36.62
C GLU A 356 6.42 -4.52 -37.42
N ASN A 357 7.50 -4.90 -36.72
CA ASN A 357 8.79 -5.24 -37.34
C ASN A 357 8.70 -6.48 -38.23
N GLU A 358 7.99 -7.52 -37.82
CA GLU A 358 7.82 -8.74 -38.61
C GLU A 358 6.96 -8.48 -39.85
N LEU A 359 5.86 -7.73 -39.71
CA LEU A 359 5.02 -7.37 -40.86
C LEU A 359 5.83 -6.57 -41.90
N LEU A 360 6.64 -5.62 -41.43
CA LEU A 360 7.57 -4.86 -42.26
C LEU A 360 8.66 -5.74 -42.90
N SER A 361 9.13 -6.77 -42.19
CA SER A 361 10.11 -7.74 -42.71
C SER A 361 9.52 -8.58 -43.85
N VAL A 362 8.28 -9.07 -43.68
CA VAL A 362 7.55 -9.81 -44.73
C VAL A 362 7.30 -8.93 -45.95
N LEU A 363 6.90 -7.66 -45.74
CA LEU A 363 6.70 -6.73 -46.85
C LEU A 363 8.02 -6.43 -47.58
N ALA A 364 9.12 -6.23 -46.86
CA ALA A 364 10.43 -5.99 -47.45
C ALA A 364 10.97 -7.20 -48.24
N SER A 365 10.75 -8.43 -47.75
CA SER A 365 11.21 -9.65 -48.43
C SER A 365 10.43 -9.97 -49.72
N SER A 366 9.23 -9.41 -49.87
CA SER A 366 8.44 -9.51 -51.11
C SER A 366 9.05 -8.70 -52.27
N TRP A 367 9.90 -7.71 -51.99
CA TRP A 367 10.56 -6.87 -52.99
C TRP A 367 11.92 -7.46 -53.40
N ARG A 368 12.16 -7.66 -54.71
CA ARG A 368 13.34 -8.38 -55.23
C ARG A 368 14.27 -7.53 -56.11
N GLU A 369 14.13 -6.21 -56.12
CA GLU A 369 14.94 -5.34 -56.98
C GLU A 369 16.36 -5.08 -56.41
N PRO A 370 17.43 -5.23 -57.20
CA PRO A 370 18.80 -4.94 -56.76
C PRO A 370 18.97 -3.47 -56.37
N GLY A 371 19.64 -3.19 -55.24
CA GLY A 371 19.94 -1.84 -54.76
C GLY A 371 18.92 -1.23 -53.79
N VAL A 372 17.79 -1.91 -53.52
CA VAL A 372 16.83 -1.49 -52.49
C VAL A 372 17.05 -2.29 -51.21
N THR A 373 17.66 -1.65 -50.20
CA THR A 373 17.75 -2.23 -48.85
C THR A 373 16.36 -2.32 -48.18
N ALA A 374 16.17 -3.31 -47.31
CA ALA A 374 14.95 -3.48 -46.53
C ALA A 374 14.53 -2.22 -45.75
N THR A 375 15.49 -1.40 -45.29
CA THR A 375 15.24 -0.12 -44.62
C THR A 375 14.45 0.86 -45.48
N HIS A 376 14.77 0.98 -46.76
CA HIS A 376 14.04 1.87 -47.68
C HIS A 376 12.57 1.47 -47.84
N VAL A 377 12.28 0.16 -47.88
CA VAL A 377 10.90 -0.34 -47.93
C VAL A 377 10.18 -0.01 -46.63
N ARG A 378 10.83 -0.21 -45.48
CA ARG A 378 10.24 0.06 -44.16
C ARG A 378 9.82 1.51 -43.99
N ASP A 379 10.70 2.44 -44.34
CA ASP A 379 10.45 3.87 -44.13
C ASP A 379 9.33 4.39 -45.04
N ALA A 380 9.28 3.94 -46.29
CA ALA A 380 8.20 4.31 -47.21
C ALA A 380 6.84 3.73 -46.76
N VAL A 381 6.81 2.43 -46.45
CA VAL A 381 5.57 1.71 -46.13
C VAL A 381 4.96 2.14 -44.81
N ARG A 382 5.78 2.45 -43.79
CA ARG A 382 5.30 2.87 -42.46
C ARG A 382 4.42 4.13 -42.51
N SER A 383 4.64 4.99 -43.50
CA SER A 383 3.86 6.22 -43.67
C SER A 383 2.47 6.00 -44.29
N LEU A 384 2.25 4.86 -44.96
CA LEU A 384 1.03 4.60 -45.72
C LEU A 384 -0.19 4.39 -44.80
N PRO A 385 -1.35 5.01 -45.10
CA PRO A 385 -2.58 4.82 -44.32
C PRO A 385 -3.02 3.34 -44.27
N ASP A 386 -2.99 2.65 -45.41
CA ASP A 386 -3.42 1.24 -45.51
C ASP A 386 -2.55 0.31 -44.66
N TYR A 387 -1.25 0.60 -44.53
CA TYR A 387 -0.35 -0.11 -43.62
C TYR A 387 -0.79 0.07 -42.17
N LYS A 388 -1.06 1.32 -41.74
CA LYS A 388 -1.51 1.62 -40.38
C LYS A 388 -2.84 0.95 -40.07
N VAL A 389 -3.80 0.98 -41.00
CA VAL A 389 -5.10 0.30 -40.85
C VAL A 389 -4.92 -1.21 -40.74
N ALA A 390 -4.10 -1.81 -41.59
CA ALA A 390 -3.81 -3.24 -41.54
C ALA A 390 -3.17 -3.63 -40.21
N LEU A 391 -2.20 -2.83 -39.76
CA LEU A 391 -1.47 -3.05 -38.52
C LEU A 391 -2.36 -2.86 -37.28
N GLU A 392 -3.23 -1.85 -37.23
CA GLU A 392 -4.24 -1.68 -36.16
C GLU A 392 -5.31 -2.78 -36.18
N ARG A 393 -5.71 -3.25 -37.36
CA ARG A 393 -6.62 -4.39 -37.49
C ARG A 393 -5.99 -5.70 -36.99
N MET A 394 -4.68 -5.86 -37.19
CA MET A 394 -3.98 -7.05 -36.78
C MET A 394 -3.71 -7.11 -35.28
N TRP A 395 -3.27 -5.98 -34.71
CA TRP A 395 -2.80 -5.93 -33.34
C TRP A 395 -2.97 -4.53 -32.75
N PRO A 396 -4.19 -4.09 -32.41
CA PRO A 396 -4.43 -2.74 -31.92
C PRO A 396 -3.69 -2.47 -30.60
N VAL A 397 -3.28 -1.22 -30.35
CA VAL A 397 -2.85 -0.83 -28.99
C VAL A 397 -4.12 -0.54 -28.19
N LEU A 398 -4.27 -1.20 -27.05
CA LEU A 398 -5.49 -1.09 -26.24
C LEU A 398 -5.15 -0.67 -24.81
N THR A 399 -5.99 0.20 -24.25
CA THR A 399 -6.05 0.42 -22.81
C THR A 399 -7.09 -0.51 -22.16
N PRO A 400 -7.03 -0.74 -20.84
CA PRO A 400 -8.06 -1.50 -20.12
C PRO A 400 -9.46 -0.92 -20.32
N VAL A 401 -9.56 0.41 -20.34
CA VAL A 401 -10.80 1.15 -20.54
C VAL A 401 -11.37 0.90 -21.94
N ASP A 402 -10.53 0.92 -22.99
CA ASP A 402 -10.95 0.61 -24.36
C ASP A 402 -11.47 -0.82 -24.47
N LEU A 403 -10.75 -1.77 -23.88
CA LEU A 403 -11.10 -3.19 -23.93
C LEU A 403 -12.47 -3.42 -23.28
N LEU A 404 -12.72 -2.85 -22.11
CA LEU A 404 -14.00 -3.04 -21.40
C LEU A 404 -15.15 -2.24 -22.02
N ASN A 405 -14.92 -1.01 -22.48
CA ASN A 405 -15.95 -0.23 -23.19
C ASN A 405 -16.45 -0.98 -24.42
N ASP A 406 -15.54 -1.59 -25.18
CA ASP A 406 -15.92 -2.38 -26.34
C ASP A 406 -16.56 -3.73 -25.96
N LEU A 407 -16.00 -4.43 -24.97
CA LEU A 407 -16.53 -5.72 -24.51
C LEU A 407 -17.96 -5.56 -24.01
N TYR A 408 -18.21 -4.65 -23.06
CA TYR A 408 -19.53 -4.38 -22.52
C TYR A 408 -20.48 -3.78 -23.57
N GLY A 409 -19.93 -3.05 -24.54
CA GLY A 409 -20.64 -2.44 -25.66
C GLY A 409 -21.29 -3.41 -26.65
N SER A 410 -20.89 -4.69 -26.66
CA SER A 410 -21.36 -5.67 -27.65
C SER A 410 -21.75 -7.00 -27.04
N LYS A 411 -23.04 -7.34 -27.15
CA LYS A 411 -23.55 -8.66 -26.74
C LYS A 411 -22.85 -9.83 -27.45
N ALA A 412 -22.44 -9.62 -28.71
CA ALA A 412 -21.70 -10.64 -29.46
C ALA A 412 -20.28 -10.85 -28.91
N LEU A 413 -19.59 -9.78 -28.50
CA LEU A 413 -18.27 -9.89 -27.87
C LEU A 413 -18.38 -10.53 -26.48
N LEU A 414 -19.39 -10.16 -25.70
CA LEU A 414 -19.68 -10.81 -24.40
C LEU A 414 -19.94 -12.30 -24.54
N ARG A 415 -20.74 -12.70 -25.54
CA ARG A 415 -20.97 -14.12 -25.83
C ARG A 415 -19.66 -14.81 -26.22
N LEU A 416 -18.91 -14.24 -27.16
CA LEU A 416 -17.66 -14.85 -27.64
C LEU A 416 -16.60 -15.02 -26.53
N ALA A 417 -16.53 -14.08 -25.60
CA ALA A 417 -15.60 -14.13 -24.47
C ALA A 417 -16.11 -15.00 -23.31
N GLY A 418 -17.42 -14.99 -23.07
CA GLY A 418 -18.06 -15.57 -21.90
C GLY A 418 -18.66 -16.97 -22.10
N GLU A 419 -19.02 -17.39 -23.30
CA GLU A 419 -19.86 -18.60 -23.54
C GLU A 419 -19.31 -19.90 -22.95
N LYS A 420 -17.98 -20.00 -22.77
CA LYS A 420 -17.34 -21.20 -22.18
C LYS A 420 -17.27 -21.19 -20.65
N HIS A 421 -17.56 -20.05 -20.01
CA HIS A 421 -17.28 -19.81 -18.59
C HIS A 421 -18.49 -19.24 -17.84
N LEU A 422 -19.35 -18.51 -18.53
CA LEU A 422 -20.52 -17.83 -18.01
C LEU A 422 -21.76 -18.29 -18.77
N SER A 423 -22.86 -18.45 -18.05
CA SER A 423 -24.19 -18.61 -18.62
C SER A 423 -24.62 -17.36 -19.38
N GLU A 424 -25.62 -17.52 -20.26
CA GLU A 424 -26.17 -16.41 -21.05
C GLU A 424 -26.66 -15.25 -20.19
N ALA A 425 -27.38 -15.55 -19.12
CA ALA A 425 -27.84 -14.52 -18.19
C ALA A 425 -26.69 -13.84 -17.43
N GLU A 426 -25.56 -14.52 -17.19
CA GLU A 426 -24.38 -13.91 -16.54
C GLU A 426 -23.68 -12.94 -17.49
N TYR A 427 -23.27 -13.36 -18.69
CA TYR A 427 -22.53 -12.45 -19.57
C TYR A 427 -23.41 -11.32 -20.12
N LEU A 428 -24.71 -11.54 -20.34
CA LEU A 428 -25.62 -10.47 -20.76
C LEU A 428 -25.85 -9.44 -19.66
N SER A 429 -25.69 -9.81 -18.37
CA SER A 429 -25.80 -8.85 -17.26
C SER A 429 -24.69 -7.79 -17.26
N LEU A 430 -23.57 -8.06 -17.95
CA LEU A 430 -22.44 -7.13 -18.09
C LEU A 430 -22.65 -6.11 -19.21
N TYR A 431 -23.68 -6.27 -20.05
CA TYR A 431 -23.91 -5.42 -21.20
C TYR A 431 -24.20 -3.97 -20.78
N ARG A 432 -23.49 -3.02 -21.39
CA ARG A 432 -23.71 -1.57 -21.24
C ARG A 432 -23.57 -0.90 -22.60
N PRO A 433 -24.33 0.18 -22.88
CA PRO A 433 -24.16 0.94 -24.12
C PRO A 433 -22.71 1.42 -24.29
N ARG A 434 -22.13 1.19 -25.47
CA ARG A 434 -20.79 1.68 -25.80
C ARG A 434 -20.79 3.20 -25.88
N VAL A 435 -19.76 3.81 -25.33
CA VAL A 435 -19.55 5.26 -25.44
C VAL A 435 -18.53 5.56 -26.54
N SER A 436 -18.77 6.62 -27.33
CA SER A 436 -17.88 7.01 -28.42
C SER A 436 -16.63 7.75 -27.94
N ASN A 437 -16.77 8.61 -26.93
CA ASN A 437 -15.65 9.24 -26.24
C ASN A 437 -15.30 8.43 -24.98
N ILE A 438 -14.03 8.08 -24.83
CA ILE A 438 -13.55 7.25 -23.73
C ILE A 438 -13.64 8.00 -22.39
N GLU A 439 -13.51 9.32 -22.40
CA GLU A 439 -13.59 10.18 -21.20
C GLU A 439 -14.99 10.20 -20.58
N ASP A 440 -16.01 9.86 -21.36
CA ASP A 440 -17.40 9.76 -20.91
C ASP A 440 -17.74 8.36 -20.38
N ALA A 441 -16.83 7.38 -20.53
CA ALA A 441 -17.01 6.06 -19.97
C ALA A 441 -17.04 6.15 -18.43
N ARG A 442 -18.09 5.60 -17.83
CA ARG A 442 -18.25 5.50 -16.38
C ARG A 442 -18.30 4.04 -15.98
N PHE A 443 -17.41 3.66 -15.08
CA PHE A 443 -17.33 2.32 -14.51
C PHE A 443 -17.94 2.30 -13.11
N SER A 444 -18.30 1.10 -12.68
CA SER A 444 -18.73 0.83 -11.31
C SER A 444 -17.55 0.38 -10.46
N GLU A 445 -17.67 0.41 -9.15
CA GLU A 445 -16.61 -0.03 -8.22
C GLU A 445 -16.25 -1.51 -8.41
N ASN A 446 -17.18 -2.34 -8.89
CA ASN A 446 -16.92 -3.75 -9.21
C ASN A 446 -16.09 -3.94 -10.48
N ASP A 447 -15.97 -2.92 -11.34
CA ASP A 447 -15.14 -2.99 -12.55
C ASP A 447 -13.65 -2.80 -12.24
N VAL A 448 -13.30 -2.29 -11.06
CA VAL A 448 -11.92 -1.98 -10.67
C VAL A 448 -11.00 -3.18 -10.87
N ALA A 449 -11.38 -4.34 -10.31
CA ALA A 449 -10.59 -5.56 -10.42
C ALA A 449 -10.54 -6.12 -11.85
N ILE A 450 -11.57 -5.86 -12.66
CA ILE A 450 -11.61 -6.28 -14.07
C ILE A 450 -10.70 -5.37 -14.92
N LEU A 451 -10.68 -4.07 -14.63
CA LEU A 451 -9.78 -3.11 -15.27
C LEU A 451 -8.31 -3.43 -14.92
N ASP A 452 -8.03 -3.79 -13.67
CA ASP A 452 -6.70 -4.26 -13.25
C ASP A 452 -6.29 -5.55 -13.96
N GLU A 453 -7.18 -6.55 -14.05
CA GLU A 453 -6.88 -7.79 -14.77
C GLU A 453 -6.70 -7.53 -16.28
N ALA A 454 -7.47 -6.61 -16.86
CA ALA A 454 -7.29 -6.18 -18.24
C ALA A 454 -5.93 -5.49 -18.44
N PHE A 455 -5.50 -4.67 -17.48
CA PHE A 455 -4.17 -4.08 -17.49
C PHE A 455 -3.08 -5.14 -17.44
N GLU A 456 -3.20 -6.17 -16.60
CA GLU A 456 -2.21 -7.24 -16.57
C GLU A 456 -2.08 -7.96 -17.92
N VAL A 457 -3.20 -8.29 -18.55
CA VAL A 457 -3.21 -9.00 -19.84
C VAL A 457 -2.65 -8.11 -20.95
N LEU A 458 -3.01 -6.82 -20.94
CA LEU A 458 -2.61 -5.88 -21.98
C LEU A 458 -1.16 -5.40 -21.81
N GLY A 459 -0.78 -5.07 -20.58
CA GLY A 459 0.42 -4.31 -20.26
C GLY A 459 0.30 -2.82 -20.61
N PRO A 460 1.27 -2.00 -20.17
CA PRO A 460 1.30 -0.59 -20.49
C PRO A 460 1.39 -0.33 -22.00
N PRO A 461 0.76 0.74 -22.51
CA PRO A 461 0.91 1.12 -23.90
C PRO A 461 2.36 1.54 -24.20
N PRO A 462 2.95 1.15 -25.33
CA PRO A 462 4.32 1.54 -25.67
C PRO A 462 4.42 3.06 -25.87
N ARG A 463 5.38 3.72 -25.21
CA ARG A 463 5.68 5.16 -25.43
C ARG A 463 6.34 5.38 -26.80
N LYS A 464 6.55 6.65 -27.19
CA LYS A 464 7.35 7.00 -28.38
C LYS A 464 8.73 6.31 -28.29
N ALA A 465 9.14 5.64 -29.38
CA ALA A 465 10.30 4.73 -29.47
C ALA A 465 10.14 3.31 -28.87
N GLY A 466 8.94 2.94 -28.43
CA GLY A 466 8.59 1.58 -28.00
C GLY A 466 9.28 1.14 -26.70
N LYS A 467 9.66 2.09 -25.85
CA LYS A 467 10.08 1.84 -24.46
C LYS A 467 8.83 1.80 -23.58
N ILE A 468 8.79 0.82 -22.69
CA ILE A 468 7.86 0.76 -21.57
C ILE A 468 8.60 1.40 -20.40
N ASP A 469 7.98 2.36 -19.73
CA ASP A 469 8.52 2.89 -18.47
C ASP A 469 8.08 1.97 -17.33
N GLU A 470 8.98 1.65 -16.41
CA GLU A 470 8.63 0.88 -15.22
C GLU A 470 7.61 1.64 -14.35
N SER A 471 7.61 2.98 -14.43
CA SER A 471 6.58 3.81 -13.79
C SER A 471 5.16 3.55 -14.29
N ASP A 472 5.03 2.99 -15.50
CA ASP A 472 3.73 2.71 -16.12
C ASP A 472 3.19 1.32 -15.74
N ASP A 473 3.97 0.48 -15.03
CA ASP A 473 3.54 -0.84 -14.56
C ASP A 473 2.86 -0.76 -13.18
N ILE A 474 2.30 -1.87 -12.72
CA ILE A 474 1.64 -1.95 -11.42
C ILE A 474 2.69 -1.82 -10.31
N ARG A 475 2.56 -0.77 -9.48
CA ARG A 475 3.39 -0.59 -8.29
C ARG A 475 3.19 -1.75 -7.32
N THR A 476 4.30 -2.28 -6.82
CA THR A 476 4.32 -3.33 -5.78
C THR A 476 4.79 -2.77 -4.45
N TYR A 477 4.33 -3.38 -3.36
CA TYR A 477 4.59 -2.98 -1.99
C TYR A 477 5.25 -4.12 -1.20
N GLY A 478 6.09 -3.75 -0.23
CA GLY A 478 6.79 -4.70 0.62
C GLY A 478 5.91 -5.29 1.73
N HIS A 479 4.81 -4.61 2.05
CA HIS A 479 3.74 -5.10 2.91
C HIS A 479 2.39 -4.50 2.50
N ILE A 480 1.31 -5.25 2.66
CA ILE A 480 -0.06 -4.77 2.41
C ILE A 480 -0.94 -5.04 3.62
N VAL A 481 -1.64 -4.01 4.08
CA VAL A 481 -2.74 -4.13 5.05
C VAL A 481 -4.07 -4.03 4.32
N VAL A 482 -4.98 -4.97 4.58
CA VAL A 482 -6.34 -4.94 4.01
C VAL A 482 -7.35 -4.99 5.15
N ASP A 483 -8.16 -3.94 5.27
CA ASP A 483 -9.28 -3.92 6.21
C ASP A 483 -10.58 -4.39 5.55
N GLU A 484 -11.49 -4.91 6.37
CA GLU A 484 -12.78 -5.49 5.97
C GLU A 484 -12.65 -6.48 4.80
N VAL A 485 -11.66 -7.39 4.91
CA VAL A 485 -11.31 -8.31 3.81
C VAL A 485 -12.48 -9.20 3.37
N GLN A 486 -13.46 -9.45 4.24
CA GLN A 486 -14.67 -10.21 3.93
C GLN A 486 -15.55 -9.54 2.86
N ASP A 487 -15.43 -8.21 2.69
CA ASP A 487 -16.17 -7.46 1.66
C ASP A 487 -15.50 -7.57 0.28
N LEU A 488 -14.29 -8.13 0.22
CA LEU A 488 -13.56 -8.28 -1.03
C LEU A 488 -13.95 -9.56 -1.77
N THR A 489 -14.22 -9.37 -3.06
CA THR A 489 -14.44 -10.47 -4.00
C THR A 489 -13.14 -11.20 -4.37
N PRO A 490 -13.21 -12.45 -4.86
CA PRO A 490 -12.02 -13.17 -5.36
C PRO A 490 -11.19 -12.40 -6.40
N MET A 491 -11.84 -11.65 -7.30
CA MET A 491 -11.15 -10.80 -8.27
C MET A 491 -10.42 -9.64 -7.60
N GLN A 492 -11.02 -8.99 -6.61
CA GLN A 492 -10.37 -7.91 -5.85
C GLN A 492 -9.19 -8.44 -5.02
N LEU A 493 -9.32 -9.59 -4.37
CA LEU A 493 -8.20 -10.23 -3.66
C LEU A 493 -7.03 -10.57 -4.61
N ARG A 494 -7.34 -11.04 -5.82
CA ARG A 494 -6.32 -11.27 -6.86
C ARG A 494 -5.60 -10.00 -7.28
N MET A 495 -6.34 -8.90 -7.45
CA MET A 495 -5.79 -7.58 -7.74
C MET A 495 -4.85 -7.09 -6.62
N VAL A 496 -5.23 -7.29 -5.36
CA VAL A 496 -4.39 -6.96 -4.19
C VAL A 496 -3.13 -7.83 -4.16
N ALA A 497 -3.27 -9.13 -4.41
CA ALA A 497 -2.15 -10.06 -4.41
C ALA A 497 -1.05 -9.71 -5.42
N ARG A 498 -1.45 -9.19 -6.59
CA ARG A 498 -0.53 -8.71 -7.64
C ARG A 498 0.36 -7.56 -7.19
N ARG A 499 -0.07 -6.78 -6.20
CA ARG A 499 0.66 -5.64 -5.66
C ARG A 499 1.61 -6.03 -4.53
N SER A 500 1.60 -7.29 -4.08
CA SER A 500 2.54 -7.74 -3.04
C SER A 500 3.84 -8.22 -3.67
N LEU A 501 4.96 -7.63 -3.28
CA LEU A 501 6.28 -7.99 -3.82
C LEU A 501 6.73 -9.39 -3.35
N ASN A 502 6.42 -9.74 -2.09
CA ASN A 502 6.95 -10.89 -1.37
C ASN A 502 5.85 -11.76 -0.73
N GLY A 503 4.58 -11.46 -0.97
CA GLY A 503 3.43 -12.14 -0.34
C GLY A 503 3.17 -11.73 1.11
N SER A 504 3.83 -10.68 1.62
CA SER A 504 3.62 -10.18 2.98
C SER A 504 2.33 -9.35 3.06
N MET A 505 1.35 -9.84 3.84
CA MET A 505 0.07 -9.16 4.03
C MET A 505 -0.45 -9.32 5.45
N THR A 506 -1.11 -8.28 5.95
CA THR A 506 -1.96 -8.33 7.15
C THR A 506 -3.40 -8.08 6.71
N VAL A 507 -4.23 -9.12 6.72
CA VAL A 507 -5.65 -9.01 6.38
C VAL A 507 -6.48 -9.06 7.64
N VAL A 508 -7.39 -8.11 7.80
CA VAL A 508 -8.27 -8.00 8.96
C VAL A 508 -9.73 -8.00 8.52
N GLY A 509 -10.58 -8.57 9.37
CA GLY A 509 -11.99 -8.70 9.06
C GLY A 509 -12.78 -9.45 10.12
N ASP A 510 -14.08 -9.59 9.87
CA ASP A 510 -15.00 -10.41 10.65
C ASP A 510 -15.89 -11.22 9.70
N ILE A 511 -16.10 -12.50 10.01
CA ILE A 511 -16.90 -13.44 9.19
C ILE A 511 -18.31 -13.60 9.79
N ALA A 512 -18.53 -13.07 11.00
CA ALA A 512 -19.75 -13.26 11.79
C ALA A 512 -21.00 -12.58 11.22
#